data_AF-A0A0C6EW24-F1
#
_entry.id   AF-A0A0C6EW24-F1
#
_cell.length_a   1.000
_cell.length_b   1.000
_cell.length_c   1.000
_cell.angle_alpha   90.00
_cell.angle_beta   90.00
_cell.angle_gamma   90.00
#
_symmetry.space_group_name_H-M   'P 1'
#
loop_
_entity.id
_entity.type
_entity.pdbx_description
1 polymer ?
#
loop_
_entity_poly.entity_id
_entity_poly.type
_entity_poly.pdbx_seq_one_letter_code
_entity_poly.pdbx_strand_id
1 'polypeptide(L)'
;MIDAALIDLTHHLSRQPPAIVSPSLVARGGVTARASERLVRDAERWNADWARDAETQVEALRVRLDAEPVAARDLHQLDRLIDLLADQTDAQASTFRNLEKRTRRFLKRMKVFAPDDATRLAAERDRLFAAYARSCLIRFELVMALRALRASHDPASRSGPVFTDPTTLEEYLRAPAA
;
A
#
# COMPACT_ATOMS: atom_id res chain seq x y z
N MET A 1 -6.77 4.32 -27.05
CA MET A 1 -5.46 4.83 -26.53
C MET A 1 -5.35 4.59 -25.03
N ILE A 2 -4.69 3.49 -24.61
CA ILE A 2 -4.57 3.03 -23.21
C ILE A 2 -3.75 3.97 -22.32
N ASP A 3 -2.85 4.76 -22.92
CA ASP A 3 -2.01 5.75 -22.23
C ASP A 3 -2.80 6.70 -21.31
N ALA A 4 -3.96 7.22 -21.72
CA ALA A 4 -4.72 8.15 -20.87
C ALA A 4 -5.30 7.48 -19.60
N ALA A 5 -5.77 6.23 -19.69
CA ALA A 5 -6.25 5.51 -18.51
C ALA A 5 -5.09 5.06 -17.62
N LEU A 6 -3.96 4.66 -18.19
CA LEU A 6 -2.78 4.33 -17.41
C LEU A 6 -2.20 5.57 -16.72
N ILE A 7 -2.25 6.74 -17.36
CA ILE A 7 -1.85 8.02 -16.77
C ILE A 7 -2.81 8.42 -15.64
N ASP A 8 -4.12 8.33 -15.85
CA ASP A 8 -5.11 8.62 -14.80
C ASP A 8 -4.98 7.65 -13.64
N LEU A 9 -4.84 6.34 -13.92
CA LEU A 9 -4.55 5.31 -12.93
C LEU A 9 -3.26 5.67 -12.18
N THR A 10 -2.15 5.96 -12.86
CA THR A 10 -0.90 6.39 -12.20
C THR A 10 -1.08 7.65 -11.36
N HIS A 11 -1.83 8.64 -11.83
CA HIS A 11 -2.11 9.88 -11.10
C HIS A 11 -2.91 9.61 -9.82
N HIS A 12 -3.98 8.85 -9.91
CA HIS A 12 -4.82 8.46 -8.77
C HIS A 12 -4.08 7.53 -7.79
N LEU A 13 -3.18 6.69 -8.30
CA LEU A 13 -2.39 5.74 -7.50
C LEU A 13 -1.12 6.35 -6.88
N SER A 14 -0.58 7.41 -7.47
CA SER A 14 0.55 8.19 -6.92
C SER A 14 0.16 9.05 -5.71
N ARG A 15 -1.14 9.15 -5.41
CA ARG A 15 -1.63 9.84 -4.20
C ARG A 15 -1.07 9.12 -2.97
N GLN A 16 -0.19 9.81 -2.25
CA GLN A 16 0.38 9.29 -1.00
C GLN A 16 -0.57 9.56 0.17
N PRO A 17 -0.60 8.67 1.18
CA PRO A 17 -1.33 8.94 2.40
C PRO A 17 -0.91 10.27 3.01
N PRO A 18 -1.85 10.97 3.66
CA PRO A 18 -1.52 12.19 4.37
C PRO A 18 -0.30 11.88 5.24
N ALA A 19 0.79 12.59 4.95
CA ALA A 19 2.07 12.30 5.57
C ALA A 19 1.89 12.27 7.08
N ILE A 20 2.32 11.18 7.74
CA ILE A 20 2.56 11.25 9.18
C ILE A 20 3.79 12.13 9.34
N VAL A 21 3.55 13.44 9.40
CA VAL A 21 4.45 14.34 10.12
C VAL A 21 4.50 13.75 11.51
N SER A 22 5.63 13.17 11.91
CA SER A 22 5.83 12.79 13.30
C SER A 22 5.47 14.04 14.08
N PRO A 23 4.34 14.06 14.81
CA PRO A 23 4.10 15.17 15.70
C PRO A 23 5.35 15.18 16.55
N SER A 24 6.02 16.32 16.67
CA SER A 24 6.86 16.55 17.82
C SER A 24 6.02 16.14 19.02
N LEU A 25 6.20 14.91 19.52
CA LEU A 25 5.50 14.32 20.67
C LEU A 25 5.98 15.00 21.96
N VAL A 26 6.35 16.27 21.84
CA VAL A 26 6.92 17.14 22.84
C VAL A 26 5.99 18.35 22.89
N ALA A 27 5.35 18.49 24.04
CA ALA A 27 4.43 19.53 24.47
C ALA A 27 2.99 19.47 23.92
N ARG A 28 2.05 19.14 24.84
CA ARG A 28 0.57 19.30 24.78
C ARG A 28 -0.26 18.06 24.41
N GLY A 29 -0.31 17.10 25.35
CA GLY A 29 -1.06 15.83 25.26
C GLY A 29 -2.56 15.91 24.91
N GLY A 30 -3.23 17.05 25.16
CA GLY A 30 -4.65 17.24 24.83
C GLY A 30 -4.93 17.65 23.38
N VAL A 31 -4.03 18.44 22.78
CA VAL A 31 -4.16 18.90 21.37
C VAL A 31 -3.69 17.81 20.42
N THR A 32 -2.69 17.02 20.84
CA THR A 32 -2.17 15.88 20.08
C THR A 32 -3.18 14.74 19.92
N ALA A 33 -4.02 14.47 20.92
CA ALA A 33 -4.99 13.37 20.84
C ALA A 33 -6.12 13.64 19.84
N ARG A 34 -6.72 14.85 19.87
CA ARG A 34 -7.77 15.24 18.89
C ARG A 34 -7.20 15.39 17.47
N ALA A 35 -5.96 15.87 17.34
CA ALA A 35 -5.28 15.91 16.05
C ALA A 35 -4.99 14.50 15.51
N SER A 36 -4.54 13.58 16.37
CA SER A 36 -4.34 12.17 16.04
C SER A 36 -5.65 11.51 15.61
N GLU A 37 -6.74 11.73 16.33
CA GLU A 37 -8.04 11.15 15.99
C GLU A 37 -8.56 11.64 14.63
N ARG A 38 -8.38 12.93 14.31
CA ARG A 38 -8.69 13.46 12.97
C ARG A 38 -7.82 12.81 11.90
N LEU A 39 -6.51 12.72 12.11
CA LEU A 39 -5.59 12.07 11.18
C LEU A 39 -5.97 10.60 10.92
N VAL A 40 -6.39 9.87 11.96
CA VAL A 40 -6.88 8.49 11.84
C VAL A 40 -8.14 8.43 11.00
N ARG A 41 -9.15 9.26 11.31
CA ARG A 41 -10.42 9.30 10.55
C ARG A 41 -10.21 9.71 9.09
N ASP A 42 -9.33 10.67 8.85
CA ASP A 42 -8.98 11.12 7.50
C ASP A 42 -8.28 10.00 6.74
N ALA A 43 -7.34 9.29 7.38
CA ALA A 43 -6.67 8.13 6.78
C ALA A 43 -7.64 6.97 6.49
N GLU A 44 -8.57 6.66 7.42
CA GLU A 44 -9.61 5.65 7.23
C GLU A 44 -10.53 5.99 6.06
N ARG A 45 -11.04 7.23 6.00
CA ARG A 45 -11.88 7.71 4.90
C ARG A 45 -11.12 7.64 3.58
N TRP A 46 -9.89 8.13 3.57
CA TRP A 46 -9.06 8.17 2.38
C TRP A 46 -8.71 6.77 1.86
N ASN A 47 -8.50 5.80 2.75
CA ASN A 47 -8.37 4.38 2.37
C ASN A 47 -9.63 3.83 1.73
N ALA A 48 -10.81 4.16 2.27
CA ALA A 48 -12.08 3.67 1.72
C ALA A 48 -12.34 4.24 0.32
N ASP A 49 -12.08 5.54 0.13
CA ASP A 49 -12.21 6.19 -1.18
C ASP A 49 -11.22 5.62 -2.18
N TRP A 50 -9.98 5.42 -1.75
CA TRP A 50 -8.95 4.89 -2.64
C TRP A 50 -9.13 3.42 -2.99
N ALA A 51 -9.63 2.58 -2.09
CA ALA A 51 -9.99 1.19 -2.43
C ALA A 51 -11.07 1.15 -3.52
N ARG A 52 -12.11 1.99 -3.38
CA ARG A 52 -13.20 2.11 -4.37
C ARG A 52 -12.69 2.62 -5.72
N ASP A 53 -11.82 3.63 -5.69
CA ASP A 53 -11.21 4.18 -6.91
C ASP A 53 -10.33 3.11 -7.59
N ALA A 54 -9.53 2.37 -6.84
CA ALA A 54 -8.67 1.30 -7.36
C ALA A 54 -9.50 0.20 -8.06
N GLU A 55 -10.56 -0.29 -7.42
CA GLU A 55 -11.48 -1.26 -8.02
C GLU A 55 -12.12 -0.74 -9.31
N THR A 56 -12.63 0.50 -9.27
CA THR A 56 -13.27 1.15 -10.43
C THR A 56 -12.30 1.25 -11.61
N GLN A 57 -11.05 1.60 -11.34
CA GLN A 57 -10.04 1.80 -12.38
C GLN A 57 -9.52 0.47 -12.94
N VAL A 58 -9.36 -0.57 -12.12
CA VAL A 58 -9.04 -1.93 -12.60
C VAL A 58 -10.14 -2.43 -13.51
N GLU A 59 -11.40 -2.25 -13.12
CA GLU A 59 -12.54 -2.66 -13.93
C GLU A 59 -12.62 -1.88 -15.25
N ALA A 60 -12.41 -0.56 -15.21
CA ALA A 60 -12.35 0.25 -16.42
C ALA A 60 -11.21 -0.18 -17.36
N LEU A 61 -10.05 -0.54 -16.81
CA LEU A 61 -8.94 -1.06 -17.60
C LEU A 61 -9.27 -2.43 -18.20
N ARG A 62 -9.90 -3.33 -17.44
CA ARG A 62 -10.37 -4.64 -17.91
C ARG A 62 -11.32 -4.52 -19.09
N VAL A 63 -12.40 -3.74 -18.94
CA VAL A 63 -13.39 -3.50 -20.01
C VAL A 63 -12.72 -2.96 -21.28
N ARG A 64 -11.71 -2.10 -21.13
CA ARG A 64 -10.98 -1.54 -22.27
C ARG A 64 -10.05 -2.54 -22.96
N LEU A 65 -9.36 -3.38 -22.20
CA LEU A 65 -8.50 -4.44 -22.75
C LEU A 65 -9.31 -5.57 -23.39
N ASP A 66 -10.54 -5.81 -22.92
CA ASP A 66 -11.45 -6.79 -23.53
C ASP A 66 -12.11 -6.26 -24.82
N ALA A 67 -12.17 -4.94 -25.02
CA ALA A 67 -12.86 -4.33 -26.17
C ALA A 67 -12.03 -4.31 -27.47
N GLU A 68 -10.70 -4.29 -27.38
CA GLU A 68 -9.80 -4.22 -28.53
C GLU A 68 -8.68 -5.26 -28.41
N PRO A 69 -8.11 -5.74 -29.53
CA PRO A 69 -6.93 -6.60 -29.48
C PRO A 69 -5.79 -5.90 -28.73
N VAL A 70 -5.33 -6.50 -27.64
CA VAL A 70 -4.27 -5.94 -26.80
C VAL A 70 -2.92 -6.05 -27.51
N ALA A 71 -2.24 -4.93 -27.72
CA ALA A 71 -0.91 -4.93 -28.32
C ALA A 71 0.17 -5.22 -27.27
N ALA A 72 1.32 -5.74 -27.71
CA ALA A 72 2.47 -5.98 -26.84
C ALA A 72 2.95 -4.70 -26.10
N ARG A 73 2.76 -3.52 -26.70
CA ARG A 73 3.04 -2.23 -26.06
C ARG A 73 2.16 -1.99 -24.82
N ASP A 74 0.87 -2.30 -24.90
CA ASP A 74 -0.08 -2.08 -23.81
C ASP A 74 0.26 -2.99 -22.62
N LEU A 75 0.59 -4.24 -22.90
CA LEU A 75 1.07 -5.20 -21.91
C LEU A 75 2.37 -4.73 -21.24
N HIS A 76 3.32 -4.22 -22.02
CA HIS A 76 4.57 -3.68 -21.47
C HIS A 76 4.35 -2.43 -20.62
N GLN A 77 3.36 -1.59 -20.95
CA GLN A 77 3.00 -0.44 -20.12
C GLN A 77 2.35 -0.87 -18.80
N LEU A 78 1.52 -1.92 -18.84
CA LEU A 78 0.95 -2.53 -17.65
C LEU A 78 2.04 -3.14 -16.73
N ASP A 79 3.05 -3.79 -17.31
CA ASP A 79 4.19 -4.33 -16.56
C ASP A 79 4.95 -3.21 -15.82
N ARG A 80 5.28 -2.10 -16.51
CA ARG A 80 5.94 -0.94 -15.87
C ARG A 80 5.11 -0.35 -14.73
N LEU A 81 3.79 -0.31 -14.89
CA LEU A 81 2.90 0.19 -13.85
C LEU A 81 2.90 -0.73 -12.63
N ILE A 82 2.85 -2.05 -12.85
CA ILE A 82 2.94 -3.06 -11.79
C ILE A 82 4.24 -2.89 -11.01
N ASP A 83 5.37 -2.76 -11.70
CA ASP A 83 6.69 -2.58 -11.08
C ASP A 83 6.76 -1.29 -10.26
N LEU A 84 6.31 -0.16 -10.82
CA LEU A 84 6.28 1.12 -10.12
C LEU A 84 5.45 1.06 -8.82
N LEU A 85 4.30 0.40 -8.87
CA LEU A 85 3.42 0.26 -7.71
C LEU A 85 4.01 -0.69 -6.66
N ALA A 86 4.66 -1.77 -7.09
CA ALA A 86 5.34 -2.70 -6.19
C ALA A 86 6.47 -1.98 -5.43
N ASP A 87 7.34 -1.27 -6.15
CA ASP A 87 8.46 -0.51 -5.57
C ASP A 87 7.98 0.54 -4.56
N GLN A 88 6.93 1.30 -4.90
CA GLN A 88 6.33 2.29 -4.01
C GLN A 88 5.72 1.64 -2.76
N THR A 89 5.08 0.49 -2.91
CA THR A 89 4.47 -0.26 -1.81
C THR A 89 5.53 -0.75 -0.83
N ASP A 90 6.63 -1.30 -1.34
CA ASP A 90 7.74 -1.79 -0.54
C ASP A 90 8.47 -0.66 0.20
N ALA A 91 8.72 0.47 -0.48
CA ALA A 91 9.31 1.66 0.13
C ALA A 91 8.45 2.22 1.27
N GLN A 92 7.12 2.28 1.07
CA GLN A 92 6.20 2.73 2.10
C GLN A 92 6.09 1.74 3.27
N ALA A 93 6.02 0.43 2.99
CA ALA A 93 6.00 -0.60 4.02
C ALA A 93 7.29 -0.58 4.87
N SER A 94 8.44 -0.33 4.25
CA SER A 94 9.71 -0.12 4.97
C SER A 94 9.69 1.12 5.87
N THR A 95 9.25 2.25 5.31
CA THR A 95 9.09 3.52 6.07
C THR A 95 8.18 3.35 7.27
N PHE A 96 7.06 2.65 7.06
CA PHE A 96 6.08 2.36 8.09
C PHE A 96 6.63 1.49 9.22
N ARG A 97 7.30 0.38 8.89
CA ARG A 97 7.97 -0.49 9.89
C ARG A 97 8.98 0.29 10.74
N ASN A 98 9.69 1.24 10.13
CA ASN A 98 10.64 2.09 10.86
C ASN A 98 9.97 3.11 11.76
N LEU A 99 8.81 3.65 11.36
CA LEU A 99 8.01 4.53 12.20
C LEU A 99 7.40 3.76 13.39
N GLU A 100 6.86 2.57 13.15
CA GLU A 100 6.29 1.70 14.18
C GLU A 100 7.31 1.40 15.29
N LYS A 101 8.52 0.98 14.90
CA LYS A 101 9.64 0.74 15.82
C LYS A 101 9.98 1.99 16.66
N ARG A 102 10.03 3.17 16.03
CA ARG A 102 10.34 4.44 16.72
C ARG A 102 9.25 4.82 17.72
N THR A 103 7.99 4.74 17.33
CA THR A 103 6.85 5.08 18.19
C THR A 103 6.73 4.11 19.37
N ARG A 104 6.98 2.81 19.16
CA ARG A 104 7.02 1.81 20.23
C ARG A 104 8.09 2.13 21.28
N ARG A 105 9.29 2.52 20.85
CA ARG A 105 10.38 2.95 21.76
C ARG A 105 10.04 4.25 22.50
N PHE A 106 9.33 5.18 21.86
CA PHE A 106 8.86 6.40 22.51
C PHE A 106 7.85 6.09 23.62
N LEU A 107 6.82 5.28 23.33
CA LEU A 107 5.80 4.89 24.31
C LEU A 107 6.39 4.13 25.50
N LYS A 108 7.39 3.25 25.27
CA LYS A 108 8.10 2.56 26.35
C LYS A 108 8.77 3.54 27.31
N ARG A 109 9.36 4.63 26.79
CA ARG A 109 9.94 5.70 27.62
C ARG A 109 8.87 6.52 28.34
N MET A 110 7.81 6.89 27.64
CA MET A 110 6.69 7.66 28.22
C MET A 110 6.01 6.94 29.38
N LYS A 111 5.87 5.61 29.32
CA LYS A 111 5.25 4.80 30.38
C LYS A 111 5.92 4.99 31.75
N VAL A 112 7.20 5.36 31.78
CA VAL A 112 7.95 5.62 33.03
C VAL A 112 7.55 6.94 33.67
N PHE A 113 7.24 7.97 32.86
CA PHE A 113 7.01 9.33 33.34
C PHE A 113 5.53 9.73 33.38
N ALA A 114 4.70 9.18 32.48
CA ALA A 114 3.29 9.49 32.33
C ALA A 114 2.53 8.23 31.83
N PRO A 115 2.18 7.28 32.72
CA PRO A 115 1.60 5.99 32.35
C PRO A 115 0.21 6.08 31.71
N ASP A 116 -0.64 7.00 32.19
CA ASP A 116 -2.00 7.17 31.67
C ASP A 116 -1.98 7.76 30.25
N ASP A 117 -1.13 8.78 30.02
CA ASP A 117 -0.92 9.35 28.69
C ASP A 117 -0.31 8.32 27.72
N ALA A 118 0.61 7.47 28.19
CA ALA A 118 1.20 6.42 27.37
C ALA A 118 0.14 5.40 26.91
N THR A 119 -0.83 5.06 27.77
CA THR A 119 -1.93 4.16 27.44
C THR A 119 -2.86 4.77 26.39
N ARG A 120 -3.23 6.05 26.55
CA ARG A 120 -4.06 6.77 25.59
C ARG A 120 -3.36 6.92 24.22
N LEU A 121 -2.08 7.28 24.20
CA LEU A 121 -1.30 7.39 22.97
C LEU A 121 -1.08 6.04 22.28
N ALA A 122 -1.01 4.93 23.03
CA ALA A 122 -0.89 3.59 22.46
C ALA A 122 -2.14 3.19 21.66
N ALA A 123 -3.34 3.50 22.16
CA ALA A 123 -4.59 3.20 21.45
C ALA A 123 -4.70 4.00 20.14
N GLU A 124 -4.40 5.29 20.17
CA GLU A 124 -4.40 6.14 18.96
C GLU A 124 -3.36 5.70 17.93
N ARG A 125 -2.16 5.31 18.39
CA ARG A 125 -1.13 4.70 17.55
C ARG A 125 -1.66 3.45 16.86
N ASP A 126 -2.31 2.55 17.59
CA ASP A 126 -2.78 1.29 17.01
C ASP A 126 -3.81 1.51 15.91
N ARG A 127 -4.71 2.47 16.10
CA ARG A 127 -5.66 2.85 15.06
C ARG A 127 -4.97 3.45 13.83
N LEU A 128 -4.01 4.36 14.04
CA LEU A 128 -3.23 4.94 12.94
C LEU A 128 -2.46 3.86 12.16
N PHE A 129 -1.84 2.92 12.88
CA PHE A 129 -1.08 1.84 12.27
C PHE A 129 -1.96 0.81 11.58
N ALA A 130 -3.16 0.54 12.09
CA ALA A 130 -4.15 -0.27 11.38
C ALA A 130 -4.60 0.41 10.07
N ALA A 131 -4.86 1.72 10.09
CA ALA A 131 -5.20 2.47 8.89
C ALA A 131 -4.09 2.40 7.84
N TYR A 132 -2.83 2.58 8.23
CA TYR A 132 -1.70 2.47 7.32
C TYR A 132 -1.44 1.06 6.79
N ALA A 133 -1.63 0.04 7.64
CA ALA A 133 -1.56 -1.35 7.21
C ALA A 133 -2.64 -1.63 6.15
N ARG A 134 -3.86 -1.09 6.33
CA ARG A 134 -4.90 -1.17 5.30
C ARG A 134 -4.50 -0.45 4.01
N SER A 135 -3.84 0.71 4.08
CA SER A 135 -3.32 1.38 2.87
C SER A 135 -2.31 0.50 2.12
N CYS A 136 -1.40 -0.17 2.82
CA CYS A 136 -0.44 -1.08 2.18
C CYS A 136 -1.14 -2.29 1.55
N LEU A 137 -2.14 -2.84 2.25
CA LEU A 137 -2.93 -3.95 1.76
C LEU A 137 -3.71 -3.60 0.48
N ILE A 138 -4.31 -2.41 0.40
CA ILE A 138 -4.99 -1.93 -0.82
C ILE A 138 -4.01 -1.86 -2.01
N ARG A 139 -2.78 -1.38 -1.81
CA ARG A 139 -1.76 -1.39 -2.88
C ARG A 139 -1.43 -2.80 -3.34
N PHE A 140 -1.26 -3.70 -2.38
CA PHE A 140 -0.95 -5.09 -2.67
C PHE A 140 -2.08 -5.76 -3.45
N GLU A 141 -3.33 -5.60 -3.00
CA GLU A 141 -4.54 -6.08 -3.68
C GLU A 141 -4.60 -5.56 -5.13
N LEU A 142 -4.31 -4.27 -5.34
CA LEU A 142 -4.26 -3.66 -6.67
C LEU A 142 -3.15 -4.23 -7.55
N VAL A 143 -1.92 -4.33 -7.05
CA VAL A 143 -0.80 -4.93 -7.80
C VAL A 143 -1.15 -6.36 -8.23
N MET A 144 -1.79 -7.13 -7.35
CA MET A 144 -2.26 -8.48 -7.66
C MET A 144 -3.37 -8.48 -8.72
N ALA A 145 -4.32 -7.54 -8.66
CA ALA A 145 -5.38 -7.41 -9.65
C ALA A 145 -4.81 -7.05 -11.04
N LEU A 146 -3.84 -6.14 -11.11
CA LEU A 146 -3.17 -5.78 -12.36
C LEU A 146 -2.35 -6.94 -12.93
N ARG A 147 -1.67 -7.73 -12.08
CA ARG A 147 -0.98 -8.96 -12.50
C ARG A 147 -1.96 -10.01 -13.04
N ALA A 148 -3.11 -10.17 -12.40
CA ALA A 148 -4.15 -11.09 -12.87
C ALA A 148 -4.69 -10.65 -14.24
N LEU A 149 -4.94 -9.35 -14.42
CA LEU A 149 -5.36 -8.76 -15.69
C LEU A 149 -4.28 -8.92 -16.78
N ARG A 150 -3.01 -8.70 -16.43
CA ARG A 150 -1.88 -8.94 -17.34
C ARG A 150 -1.82 -10.39 -17.83
N ALA A 151 -2.06 -11.35 -16.92
CA ALA A 151 -2.03 -12.77 -17.20
C ALA A 151 -3.23 -13.27 -18.02
N SER A 152 -4.38 -12.58 -18.00
CA SER A 152 -5.53 -12.96 -18.85
C SER A 152 -5.31 -12.68 -20.33
N HIS A 153 -4.50 -11.67 -20.66
CA HIS A 153 -4.22 -11.29 -22.05
C HIS A 153 -2.91 -11.85 -22.61
N ASP A 154 -2.01 -12.31 -21.76
CA ASP A 154 -0.86 -13.11 -22.18
C ASP A 154 -0.51 -14.13 -21.07
N PRO A 155 -1.06 -15.35 -21.16
CA PRO A 155 -0.85 -16.40 -20.16
C PRO A 155 0.61 -16.86 -20.02
N ALA A 156 1.46 -16.58 -21.01
CA ALA A 156 2.90 -16.87 -20.92
C ALA A 156 3.61 -15.91 -19.95
N SER A 157 3.00 -14.76 -19.64
CA SER A 157 3.50 -13.79 -18.64
C SER A 157 3.19 -14.13 -17.18
N ARG A 158 2.69 -15.34 -16.85
CA ARG A 158 2.52 -15.77 -15.45
C ARG A 158 3.78 -15.41 -14.66
N SER A 159 3.65 -14.38 -13.82
CA SER A 159 4.77 -13.73 -13.16
C SER A 159 5.29 -14.68 -12.08
N GLY A 160 6.32 -15.43 -12.46
CA GLY A 160 6.97 -16.43 -11.63
C GLY A 160 6.37 -17.83 -11.77
N PRO A 161 7.15 -18.88 -11.45
CA PRO A 161 6.63 -20.24 -11.43
C PRO A 161 5.47 -20.33 -10.45
N VAL A 162 4.38 -20.99 -10.87
CA VAL A 162 3.27 -21.33 -9.96
C VAL A 162 3.73 -22.54 -9.13
N PHE A 163 4.09 -22.30 -7.88
CA PHE A 163 4.49 -23.37 -6.96
C PHE A 163 3.25 -23.95 -6.28
N THR A 164 2.86 -25.14 -6.70
CA THR A 164 1.84 -25.95 -6.00
C THR A 164 2.43 -26.75 -4.84
N ASP A 165 3.76 -26.78 -4.72
CA ASP A 165 4.51 -27.46 -3.67
C ASP A 165 5.32 -26.43 -2.84
N PRO A 166 5.14 -26.36 -1.51
CA PRO A 166 5.89 -25.48 -0.62
C PRO A 166 7.40 -25.64 -0.69
N THR A 167 7.90 -26.84 -0.98
CA THR A 167 9.33 -27.15 -1.04
C THR A 167 10.01 -26.46 -2.21
N THR A 168 9.32 -26.46 -3.36
CA THR A 168 9.80 -25.80 -4.59
C THR A 168 9.83 -24.26 -4.44
N LEU A 169 8.92 -23.70 -3.65
CA LEU A 169 8.93 -22.28 -3.30
C LEU A 169 10.14 -21.92 -2.41
N GLU A 170 10.46 -22.74 -1.41
CA GLU A 170 11.63 -22.51 -0.55
C GLU A 170 12.94 -22.52 -1.34
N GLU A 171 13.08 -23.43 -2.31
CA GLU A 171 14.26 -23.51 -3.17
C GLU A 171 14.39 -22.27 -4.07
N TYR A 172 13.29 -21.83 -4.68
CA TYR A 172 13.26 -20.62 -5.50
C TYR A 172 13.63 -19.37 -4.70
N LEU A 173 13.15 -19.24 -3.46
CA LEU A 173 13.47 -18.12 -2.57
C LEU A 173 14.92 -18.13 -2.07
N ARG A 174 15.60 -19.28 -2.07
CA ARG A 174 17.01 -19.43 -1.65
C ARG A 174 17.99 -19.25 -2.82
N ALA A 175 17.53 -19.27 -4.06
CA ALA A 175 18.38 -19.03 -5.21
C ALA A 175 18.85 -17.56 -5.23
N PRO A 176 20.15 -17.29 -5.45
CA PRO A 176 20.63 -15.93 -5.63
C PRO A 176 19.97 -15.32 -6.89
N ALA A 177 19.49 -14.09 -6.77
CA ALA A 177 18.88 -13.37 -7.90
C ALA A 177 19.87 -13.29 -9.07
N ALA A 178 19.43 -13.75 -10.24
CA ALA A 178 20.19 -13.71 -11.50
C ALA A 178 20.30 -12.27 -12.04
#